data_AF-A0A4R7W7V4-F1
#
_entry.id   AF-A0A4R7W7V4-F1
#
_cell.length_a   1.000
_cell.length_b   1.000
_cell.length_c   1.000
_cell.angle_alpha   90.00
_cell.angle_beta   90.00
_cell.angle_gamma   90.00
#
_symmetry.space_group_name_H-M   'P 1'
#
loop_
_entity.id
_entity.type
_entity.pdbx_description
1 polymer ?
#
loop_
_entity_poly.entity_id
_entity_poly.type
_entity_poly.pdbx_seq_one_letter_code
_entity_poly.pdbx_strand_id
1 'polypeptide(L)' 'MIRFYFHPTPNPAKVALFLEESGLAYVALGAAP' A
#
# COMPACT_ATOMS: atom_id res chain seq x y z
N MET A 1 -9.78 -2.19 8.06
CA MET A 1 -9.23 -2.59 6.76
C MET A 1 -8.78 -1.34 6.02
N ILE A 2 -7.49 -1.22 5.73
CA ILE A 2 -6.87 -0.02 5.14
C ILE A 2 -7.07 -0.03 3.62
N ARG A 3 -7.45 1.11 3.02
CA ARG A 3 -7.49 1.28 1.56
C ARG A 3 -6.22 2.00 1.13
N PHE A 4 -5.37 1.30 0.40
CA PHE A 4 -4.03 1.78 0.06
C PHE A 4 -3.93 2.08 -1.43
N TYR A 5 -3.99 3.35 -1.80
CA TYR A 5 -3.85 3.79 -3.20
C TYR A 5 -2.38 3.69 -3.61
N PHE A 6 -2.08 2.68 -4.42
CA PHE A 6 -0.73 2.31 -4.78
C PHE A 6 -0.37 2.76 -6.19
N HIS A 7 0.79 3.42 -6.29
CA HIS A 7 1.49 3.71 -7.52
C HIS A 7 2.94 3.25 -7.35
N PRO A 8 3.56 2.52 -8.31
CA PRO A 8 4.86 1.86 -8.13
C PRO A 8 6.02 2.87 -8.13
N THR A 9 6.10 3.65 -7.06
CA THR A 9 7.15 4.64 -6.76
C THR A 9 7.68 4.41 -5.35
N PRO A 10 8.86 4.96 -5.00
CA PRO A 10 9.54 4.63 -3.74
C PRO A 10 8.72 4.90 -2.47
N ASN A 11 7.85 5.92 -2.47
CA ASN A 11 7.10 6.29 -1.27
C ASN A 11 5.96 5.29 -0.96
N PRO A 12 5.02 5.00 -1.87
CA PRO A 12 4.06 3.92 -1.68
C PRO A 12 4.72 2.56 -1.41
N ALA A 13 5.83 2.24 -2.09
CA ALA A 13 6.54 0.98 -1.85
C ALA A 13 6.98 0.80 -0.37
N LYS A 14 7.47 1.87 0.27
CA LYS A 14 7.83 1.83 1.71
C LYS A 14 6.61 1.56 2.61
N VAL A 15 5.47 2.17 2.30
CA VAL A 15 4.22 1.97 3.05
C VAL A 15 3.71 0.54 2.88
N ALA A 16 3.79 -0.01 1.65
CA ALA A 16 3.44 -1.40 1.38
C ALA A 16 4.28 -2.36 2.24
N LEU A 17 5.60 -2.17 2.26
CA LEU A 17 6.51 -2.98 3.08
C LEU A 17 6.14 -2.92 4.57
N PHE A 18 5.87 -1.73 5.11
CA PHE A 18 5.44 -1.60 6.50
C PHE A 18 4.13 -2.35 6.79
N LEU A 19 3.13 -2.25 5.91
CA LEU A 19 1.84 -2.90 6.10
C LEU A 19 1.96 -4.43 6.10
N GLU A 20 2.81 -4.98 5.24
CA GLU A 20 3.14 -6.41 5.20
C GLU A 20 3.84 -6.86 6.49
N GLU A 21 4.94 -6.18 6.86
CA GLU A 21 5.76 -6.55 8.03
C GLU A 21 5.00 -6.40 9.37
N SER A 22 4.03 -5.47 9.43
CA SER A 22 3.20 -5.25 10.62
C SER A 22 1.96 -6.14 10.69
N GLY A 23 1.68 -6.95 9.65
CA GLY A 23 0.50 -7.81 9.58
C GLY A 23 -0.82 -7.04 9.53
N LEU A 24 -0.80 -5.77 9.10
CA LEU A 24 -1.99 -4.93 9.04
C LEU A 24 -2.78 -5.22 7.78
N ALA A 25 -4.05 -5.58 7.92
CA ALA A 25 -4.93 -5.84 6.78
C ALA A 25 -5.16 -4.58 5.92
N TYR A 26 -4.74 -4.64 4.66
CA TYR A 26 -4.94 -3.59 3.66
C TYR A 26 -5.39 -4.16 2.31
N VAL A 27 -5.96 -3.29 1.47
CA VAL A 27 -6.28 -3.56 0.07
C VAL A 27 -5.56 -2.54 -0.78
N ALA A 28 -4.67 -3.01 -1.65
CA ALA A 28 -4.03 -2.18 -2.65
C ALA A 28 -5.03 -1.85 -3.76
N LEU A 29 -5.31 -0.55 -3.94
CA LEU A 29 -6.08 -0.03 -5.05
C LEU A 29 -5.09 0.57 -6.04
N GLY A 30 -5.18 0.18 -7.31
CA GLY A 30 -4.44 0.89 -8.36
C GLY A 30 -4.84 2.37 -8.32
N ALA A 31 -3.87 3.27 -8.49
CA ALA A 31 -4.19 4.68 -8.70
C ALA A 31 -5.24 4.76 -9.83
N ALA A 32 -6.37 5.43 -9.56
CA ALA A 32 -7.29 5.84 -10.61
C ALA A 32 -6.48 6.58 -11.70
N PRO A 33 -6.90 6.51 -12.98
CA PRO A 33 -6.25 7.26 -14.05
C PRO A 33 -6.08 8.75 -13.70
#